data_AF-A0AAD8Y245-F1
#
_entry.id   AF-A0AAD8Y245-F1
#
_cell.length_a   1.000
_cell.length_b   1.000
_cell.length_c   1.000
_cell.angle_alpha   90.00
_cell.angle_beta   90.00
_cell.angle_gamma   90.00
#
_symmetry.space_group_name_H-M   'P 1'
#
loop_
_entity.id
_entity.type
_entity.pdbx_description
1 polymer ?
#
loop_
_entity_poly.entity_id
_entity_poly.type
_entity_poly.pdbx_seq_one_letter_code
_entity_poly.pdbx_strand_id
1 'polypeptide(L)'
;MAAEGDNITWYNYTGAEVIPHDATHVTVSARVIPAEAFSRNRNIVEIIGPSVEKIEARAFNKCPSLRRVIMSGVEIVEQCAFTECVALTDVECDKLEIIRYAAFNGCTSLGSINLPSVRIVEGDTFNDCEALTDVNFGSKLERIEEMAFDDCPSLERITIPLKDGIITHDGIFQGCENLKHVDIVEEVVLHETIAALQLEEWRNDINEEIDSINQILPTTPAGRWGHDVGDKARAIRTWIRLVLGKIVRYKAQHQHLLDEAATTLQLALPKDIVMKNVLPFLELQ
;
A
#
# COMPACT_ATOMS: atom_id res chain seq x y z
N MET A 1 -18.15 8.94 15.09
CA MET A 1 -18.94 9.35 16.28
C MET A 1 -20.31 8.68 16.15
N ALA A 2 -20.61 7.73 17.02
CA ALA A 2 -21.87 6.97 17.04
C ALA A 2 -23.09 7.87 17.31
N ALA A 3 -24.24 7.55 16.73
CA ALA A 3 -25.50 8.29 16.87
C ALA A 3 -26.31 7.84 18.11
N GLU A 4 -27.31 8.64 18.51
CA GLU A 4 -28.26 8.26 19.55
C GLU A 4 -29.07 7.01 19.11
N GLY A 5 -28.70 5.84 19.66
CA GLY A 5 -29.29 4.54 19.33
C GLY A 5 -28.27 3.40 19.21
N ASP A 6 -26.98 3.73 19.16
CA ASP A 6 -25.91 2.74 19.02
C ASP A 6 -25.57 2.05 20.37
N ASN A 7 -25.53 0.71 20.38
CA ASN A 7 -25.07 -0.05 21.54
C ASN A 7 -23.53 -0.10 21.54
N ILE A 8 -22.92 0.79 22.32
CA ILE A 8 -21.47 0.90 22.49
C ILE A 8 -20.98 -0.14 23.51
N THR A 9 -20.21 -1.11 23.05
CA THR A 9 -19.59 -2.12 23.93
C THR A 9 -18.10 -1.90 24.05
N TRP A 10 -17.60 -1.88 25.29
CA TRP A 10 -16.17 -1.94 25.60
C TRP A 10 -15.74 -3.39 25.67
N TYR A 11 -14.81 -3.78 24.80
CA TYR A 11 -14.34 -5.15 24.71
C TYR A 11 -12.91 -5.25 25.24
N ASN A 12 -12.75 -5.92 26.38
CA ASN A 12 -11.46 -6.19 26.98
C ASN A 12 -11.21 -7.70 26.89
N TYR A 13 -10.59 -8.14 25.78
CA TYR A 13 -10.38 -9.56 25.53
C TYR A 13 -9.56 -10.22 26.65
N THR A 14 -10.23 -10.89 27.59
CA THR A 14 -9.61 -11.77 28.60
C THR A 14 -9.88 -13.25 28.33
N GLY A 15 -10.35 -13.59 27.11
CA GLY A 15 -10.58 -14.97 26.67
C GLY A 15 -11.97 -15.56 26.98
N ALA A 16 -12.90 -14.79 27.55
CA ALA A 16 -14.24 -15.28 27.90
C ALA A 16 -15.41 -14.30 27.63
N GLU A 17 -15.14 -13.07 27.18
CA GLU A 17 -16.23 -12.14 26.85
C GLU A 17 -16.80 -12.48 25.46
N VAL A 18 -18.04 -12.95 25.46
CA VAL A 18 -18.86 -13.06 24.26
C VAL A 18 -19.24 -11.64 23.86
N ILE A 19 -18.85 -11.24 22.65
CA ILE A 19 -19.32 -9.98 22.06
C ILE A 19 -20.85 -10.01 22.10
N PRO A 20 -21.52 -9.02 22.74
CA PRO A 20 -22.96 -8.98 22.79
C PRO A 20 -23.51 -9.11 21.37
N HIS A 21 -24.45 -10.03 21.17
CA HIS A 21 -24.99 -10.27 19.84
C HIS A 21 -25.63 -9.02 19.23
N ASP A 22 -26.00 -8.03 20.04
CA ASP A 22 -26.61 -6.76 19.67
C ASP A 22 -25.63 -5.59 19.57
N ALA A 23 -24.34 -5.79 19.86
CA ALA A 23 -23.34 -4.73 19.77
C ALA A 23 -23.15 -4.29 18.32
N THR A 24 -23.34 -2.99 18.07
CA THR A 24 -23.13 -2.37 16.75
C THR A 24 -21.84 -1.56 16.70
N HIS A 25 -21.41 -0.98 17.82
CA HIS A 25 -20.21 -0.16 17.92
C HIS A 25 -19.31 -0.72 19.02
N VAL A 26 -18.11 -1.17 18.66
CA VAL A 26 -17.20 -1.85 19.59
C VAL A 26 -15.92 -1.05 19.75
N THR A 27 -15.59 -0.70 20.99
CA THR A 27 -14.27 -0.15 21.31
C THR A 27 -13.42 -1.23 21.97
N VAL A 28 -12.26 -1.53 21.38
CA VAL A 28 -11.33 -2.55 21.86
C VAL A 28 -10.19 -1.89 22.64
N SER A 29 -10.05 -2.26 23.91
CA SER A 29 -8.93 -1.81 24.77
C SER A 29 -7.77 -2.81 24.80
N ALA A 30 -7.97 -4.02 24.28
CA ALA A 30 -6.95 -5.05 24.24
C ALA A 30 -5.82 -4.71 23.24
N ARG A 31 -4.61 -5.21 23.50
CA ARG A 31 -3.47 -5.07 22.58
C ARG A 31 -3.57 -5.96 21.35
N VAL A 32 -4.25 -7.09 21.47
CA VAL A 32 -4.39 -8.08 20.39
C VAL A 32 -5.86 -8.41 20.21
N ILE A 33 -6.30 -8.45 18.96
CA ILE A 33 -7.58 -9.05 18.57
C ILE A 33 -7.30 -10.47 18.09
N PRO A 34 -7.70 -11.50 18.85
CA PRO A 34 -7.30 -12.87 18.52
C PRO A 34 -8.01 -13.43 17.30
N ALA A 35 -7.46 -14.55 16.82
CA ALA A 35 -7.97 -15.21 15.64
C ALA A 35 -9.46 -15.52 15.79
N GLU A 36 -10.21 -15.25 14.74
CA GLU A 36 -11.66 -15.51 14.65
C GLU A 36 -12.55 -14.81 15.71
N ALA A 37 -12.02 -13.87 16.51
CA ALA A 37 -12.74 -13.27 17.64
C ALA A 37 -14.12 -12.69 17.26
N PHE A 38 -14.22 -12.06 16.10
CA PHE A 38 -15.43 -11.45 15.56
C PHE A 38 -15.90 -12.13 14.26
N SER A 39 -15.37 -13.30 13.93
CA SER A 39 -15.69 -14.01 12.69
C SER A 39 -17.20 -14.24 12.57
N ARG A 40 -17.76 -13.93 11.39
CA ARG A 40 -19.18 -14.04 11.04
C ARG A 40 -20.12 -13.18 11.88
N ASN A 41 -19.61 -12.16 12.56
CA ASN A 41 -20.44 -11.23 13.31
C ASN A 41 -21.31 -10.41 12.33
N ARG A 42 -22.63 -10.43 12.53
CA ARG A 42 -23.61 -9.82 11.64
C ARG A 42 -24.12 -8.45 12.09
N ASN A 43 -23.68 -7.98 13.26
CA ASN A 43 -24.28 -6.80 13.89
C ASN A 43 -23.30 -5.65 14.07
N ILE A 44 -22.00 -5.94 14.20
CA ILE A 44 -21.02 -4.87 14.34
C ILE A 44 -20.93 -4.07 13.04
N VAL A 45 -20.99 -2.76 13.21
CA VAL A 45 -20.91 -1.73 12.18
C VAL A 45 -19.60 -0.97 12.28
N GLU A 46 -19.13 -0.65 13.48
CA GLU A 46 -17.89 0.10 13.70
C GLU A 46 -17.02 -0.56 14.77
N ILE A 47 -15.70 -0.60 14.53
CA ILE A 47 -14.72 -1.03 15.51
C ILE A 47 -13.60 0.01 15.64
N ILE A 48 -13.32 0.39 16.89
CA ILE A 48 -12.29 1.36 17.24
C ILE A 48 -11.33 0.71 18.24
N GLY A 49 -10.05 0.60 17.89
CA GLY A 49 -9.02 -0.02 18.72
C GLY A 49 -7.74 0.81 18.75
N PRO A 50 -7.69 1.93 19.49
CA PRO A 50 -6.52 2.82 19.49
C PRO A 50 -5.28 2.19 20.12
N SER A 51 -5.48 1.20 20.99
CA SER A 51 -4.43 0.45 21.68
C SER A 51 -4.16 -0.93 21.09
N VAL A 52 -4.85 -1.30 20.01
CA VAL A 52 -4.64 -2.57 19.33
C VAL A 52 -3.33 -2.49 18.55
N GLU A 53 -2.41 -3.41 18.82
CA GLU A 53 -1.10 -3.55 18.20
C GLU A 53 -1.12 -4.66 17.12
N LYS A 54 -2.00 -5.67 17.28
CA LYS A 54 -2.09 -6.82 16.36
C LYS A 54 -3.53 -7.29 16.14
N ILE A 55 -3.87 -7.59 14.88
CA ILE A 55 -5.10 -8.28 14.49
C ILE A 55 -4.72 -9.65 13.95
N GLU A 56 -5.18 -10.72 14.60
CA GLU A 56 -4.87 -12.08 14.20
C GLU A 56 -5.76 -12.61 13.06
N ALA A 57 -5.37 -13.77 12.52
CA ALA A 57 -5.97 -14.34 11.33
C ALA A 57 -7.49 -14.50 11.48
N ARG A 58 -8.24 -14.12 10.44
CA ARG A 58 -9.70 -14.23 10.39
C ARG A 58 -10.47 -13.49 11.49
N ALA A 59 -9.85 -12.55 12.21
CA ALA A 59 -10.48 -11.82 13.32
C ALA A 59 -11.88 -11.28 12.97
N PHE A 60 -12.09 -10.73 11.78
CA PHE A 60 -13.35 -10.16 11.28
C PHE A 60 -13.85 -10.86 10.01
N ASN A 61 -13.44 -12.11 9.75
CA ASN A 61 -13.83 -12.82 8.53
C ASN A 61 -15.36 -12.88 8.40
N LYS A 62 -15.89 -12.55 7.21
CA LYS A 62 -17.32 -12.59 6.87
C LYS A 62 -18.18 -11.75 7.83
N CYS A 63 -17.77 -10.53 8.17
CA CYS A 63 -18.62 -9.58 8.91
C CYS A 63 -19.42 -8.69 7.95
N PRO A 64 -20.66 -9.08 7.55
CA PRO A 64 -21.37 -8.41 6.47
C PRO A 64 -21.88 -7.00 6.81
N SER A 65 -21.89 -6.62 8.09
CA SER A 65 -22.37 -5.31 8.55
C SER A 65 -21.24 -4.36 8.93
N LEU A 66 -20.00 -4.84 9.00
CA LEU A 66 -18.84 -4.03 9.40
C LEU A 66 -18.56 -3.01 8.32
N ARG A 67 -18.70 -1.72 8.66
CA ARG A 67 -18.49 -0.58 7.74
C ARG A 67 -17.21 0.16 8.00
N ARG A 68 -16.81 0.28 9.27
CA ARG A 68 -15.68 1.12 9.67
C ARG A 68 -14.76 0.46 10.67
N VAL A 69 -13.46 0.56 10.41
CA VAL A 69 -12.38 0.03 11.26
C VAL A 69 -11.36 1.12 11.49
N ILE A 70 -11.10 1.45 12.77
CA ILE A 70 -10.08 2.42 13.17
C ILE A 70 -9.08 1.76 14.11
N MET A 71 -7.85 1.57 13.64
CA MET A 71 -6.80 0.82 14.33
C MET A 71 -5.45 1.52 14.17
N SER A 72 -5.24 2.60 14.92
CA SER A 72 -4.06 3.47 14.81
C SER A 72 -2.73 2.82 15.24
N GLY A 73 -2.78 1.72 16.00
CA GLY A 73 -1.61 1.02 16.52
C GLY A 73 -1.20 -0.23 15.75
N VAL A 74 -2.01 -0.67 14.78
CA VAL A 74 -1.81 -1.96 14.10
C VAL A 74 -0.74 -1.84 13.02
N GLU A 75 0.32 -2.64 13.16
CA GLU A 75 1.42 -2.73 12.19
C GLU A 75 1.21 -3.89 11.20
N ILE A 76 0.47 -4.93 11.60
CA ILE A 76 0.24 -6.14 10.80
C ILE A 76 -1.24 -6.51 10.83
N VAL A 77 -1.83 -6.63 9.65
CA VAL A 77 -3.13 -7.30 9.45
C VAL A 77 -2.86 -8.71 8.96
N GLU A 78 -3.21 -9.70 9.79
CA GLU A 78 -2.96 -11.12 9.51
C GLU A 78 -3.91 -11.72 8.46
N GLN A 79 -3.62 -12.95 8.04
CA GLN A 79 -4.29 -13.63 6.94
C GLN A 79 -5.82 -13.62 7.09
N CYS A 80 -6.51 -13.24 6.02
CA CYS A 80 -7.97 -13.24 5.92
C CYS A 80 -8.70 -12.44 7.02
N ALA A 81 -8.04 -11.45 7.65
CA ALA A 81 -8.60 -10.73 8.80
C ALA A 81 -9.96 -10.08 8.51
N PHE A 82 -10.15 -9.47 7.34
CA PHE A 82 -11.37 -8.77 6.91
C PHE A 82 -11.99 -9.39 5.64
N THR A 83 -11.64 -10.62 5.28
CA THR A 83 -12.20 -11.29 4.09
C THR A 83 -13.73 -11.28 4.10
N GLU A 84 -14.37 -10.96 2.98
CA GLU A 84 -15.83 -10.88 2.80
C GLU A 84 -16.52 -9.93 3.80
N CYS A 85 -15.84 -8.89 4.27
CA CYS A 85 -16.49 -7.75 4.92
C CYS A 85 -17.15 -6.85 3.86
N VAL A 86 -18.22 -7.35 3.26
CA VAL A 86 -18.84 -6.76 2.06
C VAL A 86 -19.35 -5.32 2.24
N ALA A 87 -19.59 -4.87 3.48
CA ALA A 87 -20.03 -3.52 3.79
C ALA A 87 -18.90 -2.58 4.22
N LEU A 88 -17.65 -3.04 4.27
CA LEU A 88 -16.51 -2.27 4.75
C LEU A 88 -16.20 -1.14 3.77
N THR A 89 -16.32 0.11 4.23
CA THR A 89 -16.09 1.32 3.43
C THR A 89 -14.88 2.10 3.92
N ASP A 90 -14.63 2.10 5.23
CA ASP A 90 -13.66 2.98 5.88
C ASP A 90 -12.67 2.18 6.72
N VAL A 91 -11.39 2.20 6.33
CA VAL A 91 -10.29 1.55 7.05
C VAL A 91 -9.21 2.58 7.37
N GLU A 92 -9.02 2.85 8.67
CA GLU A 92 -8.03 3.79 9.19
C GLU A 92 -6.95 3.02 9.97
N CYS A 93 -5.82 2.74 9.32
CA CYS A 93 -4.68 2.01 9.90
C CYS A 93 -3.34 2.68 9.53
N ASP A 94 -3.06 3.88 10.07
CA ASP A 94 -1.93 4.72 9.64
C ASP A 94 -0.54 4.08 9.76
N LYS A 95 -0.37 3.16 10.71
CA LYS A 95 0.88 2.46 11.00
C LYS A 95 1.00 1.09 10.34
N LEU A 96 0.03 0.72 9.51
CA LEU A 96 0.02 -0.57 8.84
C LEU A 96 1.26 -0.72 7.96
N GLU A 97 2.10 -1.70 8.26
CA GLU A 97 3.32 -2.02 7.52
C GLU A 97 3.15 -3.25 6.62
N ILE A 98 2.42 -4.27 7.09
CA ILE A 98 2.27 -5.54 6.38
C ILE A 98 0.80 -5.93 6.32
N ILE A 99 0.34 -6.20 5.10
CA ILE A 99 -0.98 -6.76 4.84
C ILE A 99 -0.82 -8.18 4.32
N ARG A 100 -1.28 -9.15 5.10
CA ARG A 100 -1.13 -10.58 4.78
C ARG A 100 -2.19 -11.06 3.78
N TYR A 101 -1.93 -12.26 3.26
CA TYR A 101 -2.74 -12.93 2.25
C TYR A 101 -4.25 -12.78 2.47
N ALA A 102 -4.94 -12.32 1.42
CA ALA A 102 -6.40 -12.16 1.37
C ALA A 102 -7.03 -11.32 2.52
N ALA A 103 -6.26 -10.44 3.17
CA ALA A 103 -6.74 -9.69 4.34
C ALA A 103 -8.02 -8.89 4.09
N PHE A 104 -8.18 -8.28 2.91
CA PHE A 104 -9.36 -7.50 2.49
C PHE A 104 -10.08 -8.10 1.28
N ASN A 105 -9.84 -9.38 0.96
CA ASN A 105 -10.47 -10.06 -0.17
C ASN A 105 -12.00 -10.00 -0.07
N GLY A 106 -12.69 -9.63 -1.15
CA GLY A 106 -14.15 -9.52 -1.20
C GLY A 106 -14.74 -8.38 -0.36
N CYS A 107 -13.95 -7.35 -0.01
CA CYS A 107 -14.48 -6.12 0.57
C CYS A 107 -15.12 -5.25 -0.52
N THR A 108 -16.24 -5.72 -1.06
CA THR A 108 -16.86 -5.18 -2.29
C THR A 108 -17.34 -3.72 -2.18
N SER A 109 -17.53 -3.19 -0.96
CA SER A 109 -17.90 -1.78 -0.72
C SER A 109 -16.70 -0.87 -0.41
N LEU A 110 -15.48 -1.39 -0.35
CA LEU A 110 -14.30 -0.59 0.01
C LEU A 110 -13.98 0.37 -1.14
N GLY A 111 -14.29 1.67 -0.96
CA GLY A 111 -14.20 2.65 -2.03
C GLY A 111 -12.77 3.18 -2.28
N SER A 112 -12.02 3.43 -1.21
CA SER A 112 -10.63 3.90 -1.32
C SER A 112 -9.84 3.45 -0.10
N ILE A 113 -8.53 3.27 -0.26
CA ILE A 113 -7.66 2.96 0.87
C ILE A 113 -6.34 3.73 0.80
N ASN A 114 -5.95 4.32 1.93
CA ASN A 114 -4.70 5.03 2.10
C ASN A 114 -3.73 4.20 2.95
N LEU A 115 -2.56 3.88 2.40
CA LEU A 115 -1.58 2.95 2.93
C LEU A 115 -0.18 3.60 3.01
N PRO A 116 -0.01 4.67 3.81
CA PRO A 116 1.20 5.49 3.79
C PRO A 116 2.44 4.78 4.36
N SER A 117 2.24 3.80 5.25
CA SER A 117 3.34 3.09 5.92
C SER A 117 3.57 1.67 5.39
N VAL A 118 2.75 1.20 4.45
CA VAL A 118 2.77 -0.19 4.00
C VAL A 118 4.05 -0.49 3.22
N ARG A 119 4.70 -1.60 3.59
CA ARG A 119 5.89 -2.17 2.96
C ARG A 119 5.55 -3.37 2.10
N ILE A 120 4.66 -4.24 2.58
CA ILE A 120 4.33 -5.51 1.92
C ILE A 120 2.81 -5.67 1.80
N VAL A 121 2.36 -5.89 0.57
CA VAL A 121 1.00 -6.34 0.23
C VAL A 121 1.10 -7.75 -0.32
N GLU A 122 0.58 -8.72 0.42
CA GLU A 122 0.60 -10.14 0.00
C GLU A 122 -0.51 -10.47 -1.01
N GLY A 123 -0.48 -11.70 -1.53
CA GLY A 123 -1.38 -12.11 -2.60
C GLY A 123 -2.87 -12.05 -2.21
N ASP A 124 -3.72 -11.81 -3.20
CA ASP A 124 -5.18 -11.71 -3.07
C ASP A 124 -5.68 -10.63 -2.09
N THR A 125 -4.81 -9.74 -1.60
CA THR A 125 -5.13 -8.84 -0.47
C THR A 125 -6.42 -8.03 -0.69
N PHE A 126 -6.58 -7.41 -1.86
CA PHE A 126 -7.76 -6.64 -2.26
C PHE A 126 -8.51 -7.28 -3.43
N ASN A 127 -8.33 -8.58 -3.67
CA ASN A 127 -9.05 -9.28 -4.73
C ASN A 127 -10.58 -9.16 -4.51
N ASP A 128 -11.37 -8.98 -5.57
CA ASP A 128 -12.83 -8.76 -5.56
C ASP A 128 -13.29 -7.49 -4.80
N CYS A 129 -12.42 -6.47 -4.67
CA CYS A 129 -12.83 -5.16 -4.14
C CYS A 129 -13.55 -4.33 -5.22
N GLU A 130 -14.79 -4.69 -5.52
CA GLU A 130 -15.56 -4.14 -6.64
C GLU A 130 -15.73 -2.61 -6.66
N ALA A 131 -15.86 -1.97 -5.49
CA ALA A 131 -16.03 -0.52 -5.38
C ALA A 131 -14.71 0.27 -5.27
N LEU A 132 -13.55 -0.40 -5.20
CA LEU A 132 -12.27 0.25 -4.95
C LEU A 132 -11.87 1.10 -6.16
N THR A 133 -11.84 2.42 -6.01
CA THR A 133 -11.49 3.38 -7.08
C THR A 133 -10.05 3.87 -6.98
N ASP A 134 -9.53 4.01 -5.76
CA ASP A 134 -8.24 4.65 -5.49
C ASP A 134 -7.45 3.92 -4.42
N VAL A 135 -6.16 3.68 -4.69
CA VAL A 135 -5.21 3.09 -3.76
C VAL A 135 -3.95 3.96 -3.69
N ASN A 136 -3.62 4.42 -2.49
CA ASN A 136 -2.49 5.32 -2.27
C ASN A 136 -1.44 4.68 -1.37
N PHE A 137 -0.28 4.33 -1.93
CA PHE A 137 0.87 3.87 -1.17
C PHE A 137 1.83 5.01 -0.83
N GLY A 138 2.49 4.92 0.33
CA GLY A 138 3.60 5.81 0.69
C GLY A 138 4.96 5.30 0.21
N SER A 139 6.03 6.03 0.54
CA SER A 139 7.41 5.74 0.09
C SER A 139 8.02 4.43 0.61
N LYS A 140 7.39 3.81 1.61
CA LYS A 140 7.90 2.59 2.25
C LYS A 140 7.59 1.30 1.49
N LEU A 141 6.78 1.34 0.43
CA LEU A 141 6.40 0.11 -0.29
C LEU A 141 7.61 -0.62 -0.87
N GLU A 142 7.70 -1.91 -0.60
CA GLU A 142 8.77 -2.81 -1.04
C GLU A 142 8.23 -3.90 -1.99
N ARG A 143 7.01 -4.40 -1.75
CA ARG A 143 6.48 -5.54 -2.51
C ARG A 143 4.95 -5.53 -2.63
N ILE A 144 4.47 -5.83 -3.84
CA ILE A 144 3.07 -6.19 -4.13
C ILE A 144 3.06 -7.58 -4.77
N GLU A 145 2.40 -8.53 -4.12
CA GLU A 145 2.33 -9.93 -4.55
C GLU A 145 1.17 -10.21 -5.52
N GLU A 146 1.10 -11.46 -5.98
CA GLU A 146 0.22 -11.92 -7.06
C GLU A 146 -1.26 -11.65 -6.75
N MET A 147 -2.02 -11.20 -7.74
CA MET A 147 -3.49 -11.00 -7.61
C MET A 147 -3.90 -10.01 -6.51
N ALA A 148 -3.00 -9.16 -6.00
CA ALA A 148 -3.31 -8.27 -4.89
C ALA A 148 -4.50 -7.33 -5.17
N PHE A 149 -4.76 -6.97 -6.44
CA PHE A 149 -5.92 -6.17 -6.88
C PHE A 149 -6.66 -6.87 -8.04
N ASP A 150 -6.71 -8.20 -8.04
CA ASP A 150 -7.50 -8.94 -9.03
C ASP A 150 -9.00 -8.60 -8.90
N ASP A 151 -9.71 -8.61 -10.04
CA ASP A 151 -11.14 -8.34 -10.13
C ASP A 151 -11.60 -7.10 -9.34
N CYS A 152 -10.82 -6.01 -9.43
CA CYS A 152 -11.17 -4.66 -8.95
C CYS A 152 -11.64 -3.77 -10.12
N PRO A 153 -12.84 -4.00 -10.70
CA PRO A 153 -13.27 -3.34 -11.94
C PRO A 153 -13.38 -1.83 -11.83
N SER A 154 -13.66 -1.29 -10.64
CA SER A 154 -13.79 0.16 -10.42
C SER A 154 -12.46 0.87 -10.16
N LEU A 155 -11.33 0.16 -10.05
CA LEU A 155 -10.05 0.79 -9.74
C LEU A 155 -9.65 1.70 -10.89
N GLU A 156 -9.57 3.01 -10.65
CA GLU A 156 -9.29 4.03 -11.66
C GLU A 156 -7.85 4.52 -11.61
N ARG A 157 -7.31 4.61 -10.38
CA ARG A 157 -6.01 5.20 -10.06
C ARG A 157 -5.26 4.39 -9.01
N ILE A 158 -3.95 4.24 -9.22
CA ILE A 158 -3.05 3.75 -8.19
C ILE A 158 -1.81 4.62 -8.08
N THR A 159 -1.40 4.91 -6.85
CA THR A 159 -0.18 5.63 -6.55
C THR A 159 0.87 4.68 -5.98
N ILE A 160 2.01 4.53 -6.65
CA ILE A 160 3.12 3.62 -6.27
C ILE A 160 4.38 4.45 -6.02
N PRO A 161 5.20 4.18 -4.98
CA PRO A 161 6.43 4.94 -4.79
C PRO A 161 7.52 4.62 -5.81
N LEU A 162 8.37 5.60 -6.08
CA LEU A 162 9.59 5.45 -6.86
C LEU A 162 10.73 4.96 -5.98
N LYS A 163 10.95 3.65 -5.91
CA LYS A 163 12.05 3.06 -5.16
C LYS A 163 12.69 1.88 -5.89
N ASP A 164 14.02 1.83 -5.87
CA ASP A 164 14.78 0.70 -6.37
C ASP A 164 14.31 -0.61 -5.70
N GLY A 165 14.01 -1.63 -6.50
CA GLY A 165 13.75 -2.97 -6.00
C GLY A 165 12.31 -3.29 -5.59
N ILE A 166 11.31 -2.47 -5.96
CA ILE A 166 9.91 -2.87 -5.77
C ILE A 166 9.61 -4.15 -6.56
N ILE A 167 9.21 -5.21 -5.86
CA ILE A 167 8.89 -6.50 -6.47
C ILE A 167 7.40 -6.54 -6.77
N THR A 168 7.05 -6.62 -8.06
CA THR A 168 5.69 -6.81 -8.55
C THR A 168 5.54 -8.15 -9.29
N HIS A 169 4.59 -8.96 -8.84
CA HIS A 169 4.22 -10.26 -9.42
C HIS A 169 3.28 -10.12 -10.64
N ASP A 170 2.93 -11.24 -11.29
CA ASP A 170 1.99 -11.26 -12.41
C ASP A 170 0.54 -11.13 -11.91
N GLY A 171 -0.39 -10.69 -12.78
CA GLY A 171 -1.82 -10.66 -12.48
C GLY A 171 -2.30 -9.63 -11.44
N ILE A 172 -1.42 -8.77 -10.90
CA ILE A 172 -1.77 -7.81 -9.84
C ILE A 172 -3.03 -6.99 -10.15
N PHE A 173 -3.22 -6.58 -11.40
CA PHE A 173 -4.33 -5.75 -11.86
C PHE A 173 -5.22 -6.47 -12.89
N GLN A 174 -5.28 -7.79 -12.83
CA GLN A 174 -6.23 -8.53 -13.64
C GLN A 174 -7.66 -8.12 -13.25
N GLY A 175 -8.58 -8.05 -14.21
CA GLY A 175 -9.96 -7.61 -13.95
C GLY A 175 -10.14 -6.12 -13.59
N CYS A 176 -9.07 -5.32 -13.50
CA CYS A 176 -9.13 -3.88 -13.30
C CYS A 176 -9.58 -3.12 -14.57
N GLU A 177 -10.87 -3.21 -14.91
CA GLU A 177 -11.45 -2.67 -16.15
C GLU A 177 -11.27 -1.14 -16.27
N ASN A 178 -11.46 -0.38 -15.18
CA ASN A 178 -11.41 1.08 -15.21
C ASN A 178 -10.05 1.71 -14.92
N LEU A 179 -9.00 0.92 -14.71
CA LEU A 179 -7.67 1.45 -14.35
C LEU A 179 -7.08 2.21 -15.54
N LYS A 180 -6.98 3.53 -15.39
CA LYS A 180 -6.59 4.47 -16.45
C LYS A 180 -5.35 5.28 -16.06
N HIS A 181 -5.11 5.46 -14.77
CA HIS A 181 -4.04 6.32 -14.28
C HIS A 181 -3.14 5.57 -13.30
N VAL A 182 -1.83 5.73 -13.49
CA VAL A 182 -0.83 5.34 -12.50
C VAL A 182 -0.03 6.59 -12.13
N ASP A 183 0.00 6.89 -10.84
CA ASP A 183 0.76 7.98 -10.27
C ASP A 183 1.96 7.44 -9.49
N ILE A 184 2.95 8.32 -9.30
CA ILE A 184 4.17 8.03 -8.57
C ILE A 184 4.32 8.92 -7.35
N VAL A 185 4.85 8.37 -6.25
CA VAL A 185 5.35 9.17 -5.12
C VAL A 185 6.86 9.22 -5.22
N GLU A 186 7.41 10.42 -5.47
CA GLU A 186 8.86 10.66 -5.42
C GLU A 186 9.32 10.62 -3.95
N GLU A 187 10.26 9.71 -3.63
CA GLU A 187 11.11 9.90 -2.46
C GLU A 187 12.22 10.87 -2.87
N VAL A 188 12.15 12.12 -2.41
CA VAL A 188 13.19 13.12 -2.71
C VAL A 188 14.44 12.78 -1.90
N VAL A 189 15.25 11.84 -2.38
CA VAL A 189 16.64 11.62 -1.91
C VAL A 189 17.58 11.98 -3.05
N LEU A 190 17.59 13.24 -3.44
CA LEU A 190 18.59 13.78 -4.35
C LEU A 190 19.21 15.02 -3.71
N HIS A 191 20.50 14.89 -3.40
CA HIS A 191 21.35 15.92 -2.81
C HIS A 191 21.11 17.28 -3.51
N GLU A 192 20.81 18.33 -2.73
CA GLU A 192 20.31 19.64 -3.20
C GLU A 192 21.18 20.30 -4.30
N THR A 193 22.44 19.87 -4.44
CA THR A 193 23.42 20.41 -5.40
C THR A 193 23.38 19.76 -6.78
N ILE A 194 23.00 18.47 -6.89
CA ILE A 194 22.82 17.75 -8.18
C ILE A 194 21.36 17.88 -8.66
N ALA A 195 20.43 18.08 -7.72
CA ALA A 195 19.02 18.30 -7.96
C ALA A 195 18.71 19.47 -8.91
N ALA A 196 19.52 20.53 -8.94
CA ALA A 196 19.14 21.76 -9.65
C ALA A 196 19.42 21.76 -11.17
N LEU A 197 20.26 20.86 -11.70
CA LEU A 197 20.75 20.98 -13.10
C LEU A 197 20.42 19.77 -14.00
N GLN A 198 20.09 18.59 -13.45
CA GLN A 198 19.75 17.40 -14.25
C GLN A 198 18.43 16.72 -13.83
N LEU A 199 17.75 17.19 -12.78
CA LEU A 199 16.41 16.73 -12.44
C LEU A 199 15.37 17.13 -13.48
N GLU A 200 15.52 18.24 -14.20
CA GLU A 200 14.51 18.63 -15.19
C GLU A 200 14.48 17.65 -16.37
N GLU A 201 15.63 17.27 -16.92
CA GLU A 201 15.69 16.26 -18.00
C GLU A 201 15.18 14.90 -17.52
N TRP A 202 15.61 14.45 -16.33
CA TRP A 202 15.14 13.19 -15.75
C TRP A 202 13.65 13.21 -15.41
N ARG A 203 13.14 14.28 -14.78
CA ARG A 203 11.71 14.44 -14.48
C ARG A 203 10.88 14.47 -15.74
N ASN A 204 11.35 15.17 -16.78
CA ASN A 204 10.68 15.17 -18.07
C ASN A 204 10.64 13.76 -18.68
N ASP A 205 11.75 13.02 -18.65
CA ASP A 205 11.81 11.62 -19.14
C ASP A 205 10.89 10.67 -18.35
N ILE A 206 10.77 10.83 -17.03
CA ILE A 206 9.83 10.05 -16.21
C ILE A 206 8.38 10.47 -16.46
N ASN A 207 8.09 11.77 -16.57
CA ASN A 207 6.76 12.28 -16.89
C ASN A 207 6.30 11.84 -18.28
N GLU A 208 7.20 11.80 -19.27
CA GLU A 208 6.91 11.26 -20.60
C GLU A 208 6.53 9.77 -20.54
N GLU A 209 7.19 8.97 -19.69
CA GLU A 209 6.81 7.57 -19.49
C GLU A 209 5.47 7.41 -18.76
N ILE A 210 5.16 8.28 -17.80
CA ILE A 210 3.85 8.33 -17.12
C ILE A 210 2.75 8.68 -18.13
N ASP A 211 2.97 9.70 -18.96
CA ASP A 211 2.04 10.09 -20.00
C ASP A 211 1.83 8.96 -21.02
N SER A 212 2.90 8.27 -21.40
CA SER A 212 2.85 7.11 -22.29
C SER A 212 1.98 5.99 -21.73
N ILE A 213 2.19 5.57 -20.47
CA ILE A 213 1.37 4.51 -19.88
C ILE A 213 -0.08 4.96 -19.69
N ASN A 214 -0.32 6.21 -19.28
CA ASN A 214 -1.67 6.75 -19.09
C ASN A 214 -2.43 6.93 -20.41
N GLN A 215 -1.75 7.01 -21.56
CA GLN A 215 -2.38 6.96 -22.88
C GLN A 215 -2.73 5.52 -23.32
N ILE A 216 -1.94 4.53 -22.91
CA ILE A 216 -2.09 3.13 -23.31
C ILE A 216 -3.13 2.40 -22.45
N LEU A 217 -3.10 2.60 -21.12
CA LEU A 217 -3.96 1.90 -20.16
C LEU A 217 -5.45 1.97 -20.48
N PRO A 218 -6.05 3.11 -20.86
CA PRO A 218 -7.47 3.21 -21.18
C PRO A 218 -7.93 2.30 -22.33
N THR A 219 -7.00 1.92 -23.23
CA THR A 219 -7.29 1.06 -24.39
C THR A 219 -6.82 -0.38 -24.20
N THR A 220 -6.13 -0.67 -23.09
CA THR A 220 -5.55 -1.99 -22.82
C THR A 220 -6.57 -2.89 -22.11
N PRO A 221 -6.87 -4.09 -22.62
CA PRO A 221 -7.79 -5.02 -21.96
C PRO A 221 -7.30 -5.44 -20.56
N ALA A 222 -8.20 -5.50 -19.58
CA ALA A 222 -7.88 -5.92 -18.21
C ALA A 222 -7.55 -7.43 -18.07
N GLY A 223 -7.78 -8.23 -19.11
CA GLY A 223 -7.75 -9.70 -19.04
C GLY A 223 -9.02 -10.28 -18.42
N ARG A 224 -9.28 -11.56 -18.66
CA ARG A 224 -10.33 -12.33 -17.97
C ARG A 224 -9.74 -13.65 -17.48
N TRP A 225 -10.28 -14.14 -16.37
CA TRP A 225 -9.93 -15.45 -15.81
C TRP A 225 -9.93 -16.55 -16.87
N GLY A 226 -8.80 -17.27 -16.96
CA GLY A 226 -8.67 -18.51 -17.73
C GLY A 226 -8.00 -18.43 -19.11
N HIS A 227 -7.60 -17.26 -19.63
CA HIS A 227 -7.05 -17.17 -21.00
C HIS A 227 -5.76 -16.39 -21.24
N ASP A 228 -5.33 -15.45 -20.40
CA ASP A 228 -3.98 -14.85 -20.43
C ASP A 228 -3.81 -13.98 -19.16
N VAL A 229 -2.58 -13.80 -18.66
CA VAL A 229 -2.28 -12.77 -17.66
C VAL A 229 -2.70 -11.43 -18.27
N GLY A 230 -3.69 -10.75 -17.70
CA GLY A 230 -4.35 -9.60 -18.34
C GLY A 230 -3.38 -8.57 -18.91
N ASP A 231 -3.60 -8.16 -20.16
CA ASP A 231 -2.71 -7.26 -20.90
C ASP A 231 -2.42 -5.96 -20.14
N LYS A 232 -3.39 -5.47 -19.35
CA LYS A 232 -3.21 -4.30 -18.48
C LYS A 232 -2.22 -4.56 -17.33
N ALA A 233 -2.33 -5.70 -16.65
CA ALA A 233 -1.37 -6.09 -15.62
C ALA A 233 0.05 -6.25 -16.20
N ARG A 234 0.16 -6.82 -17.40
CA ARG A 234 1.42 -6.93 -18.14
C ARG A 234 2.00 -5.56 -18.52
N ALA A 235 1.16 -4.65 -19.00
CA ALA A 235 1.56 -3.29 -19.37
C ALA A 235 2.10 -2.53 -18.16
N ILE A 236 1.38 -2.52 -17.04
CA ILE A 236 1.80 -1.84 -15.80
C ILE A 236 3.10 -2.45 -15.26
N ARG A 237 3.19 -3.77 -15.18
CA ARG A 237 4.42 -4.47 -14.73
C ARG A 237 5.63 -4.15 -15.62
N THR A 238 5.42 -4.12 -16.94
CA THR A 238 6.48 -3.79 -17.90
C THR A 238 6.90 -2.33 -17.77
N TRP A 239 5.94 -1.44 -17.59
CA TRP A 239 6.19 -0.02 -17.35
C TRP A 239 6.95 0.22 -16.04
N ILE A 240 6.54 -0.39 -14.93
CA ILE A 240 7.25 -0.33 -13.64
C ILE A 240 8.71 -0.79 -13.84
N ARG A 241 8.95 -1.91 -14.53
CA ARG A 241 10.32 -2.37 -14.82
C ARG A 241 11.12 -1.38 -15.64
N LEU A 242 10.49 -0.76 -16.64
CA LEU A 242 11.15 0.21 -17.52
C LEU A 242 11.55 1.44 -16.74
N VAL A 243 10.63 2.00 -15.93
CA VAL A 243 10.89 3.14 -15.06
C VAL A 243 11.99 2.83 -14.05
N LEU A 244 11.91 1.68 -13.36
CA LEU A 244 12.97 1.23 -12.45
C LEU A 244 14.32 1.05 -13.17
N GLY A 245 14.32 0.49 -14.38
CA GLY A 245 15.52 0.34 -15.19
C GLY A 245 16.16 1.66 -15.59
N LYS A 246 15.35 2.69 -15.90
CA LYS A 246 15.83 4.05 -16.12
C LYS A 246 16.46 4.60 -14.85
N ILE A 247 15.80 4.50 -13.70
CA ILE A 247 16.32 4.98 -12.40
C ILE A 247 17.69 4.39 -12.10
N VAL A 248 17.86 3.07 -12.21
CA VAL A 248 19.15 2.41 -11.96
C VAL A 248 20.24 2.95 -12.89
N ARG A 249 19.93 3.21 -14.17
CA ARG A 249 20.88 3.81 -15.11
C ARG A 249 21.21 5.25 -14.76
N TYR A 250 20.21 6.08 -14.42
CA TYR A 250 20.43 7.46 -13.98
C TYR A 250 21.28 7.48 -12.70
N LYS A 251 20.97 6.66 -11.70
CA LYS A 251 21.77 6.49 -10.48
C LYS A 251 23.21 6.10 -10.83
N ALA A 252 23.42 5.13 -11.70
CA ALA A 252 24.77 4.71 -12.12
C ALA A 252 25.54 5.81 -12.87
N GLN A 253 24.88 6.58 -13.75
CA GLN A 253 25.51 7.68 -14.49
C GLN A 253 25.95 8.82 -13.57
N HIS A 254 25.17 9.11 -12.52
CA HIS A 254 25.44 10.19 -11.58
C HIS A 254 26.23 9.74 -10.35
N GLN A 255 26.32 8.42 -10.09
CA GLN A 255 27.16 7.85 -9.05
C GLN A 255 28.63 8.24 -9.27
N HIS A 256 29.09 8.26 -10.52
CA HIS A 256 30.44 8.74 -10.83
C HIS A 256 30.64 10.21 -10.45
N LEU A 257 29.66 11.08 -10.70
CA LEU A 257 29.72 12.50 -10.31
C LEU A 257 29.69 12.65 -8.79
N LEU A 258 28.92 11.83 -8.08
CA LEU A 258 28.88 11.77 -6.62
C LEU A 258 30.23 11.30 -6.06
N ASP A 259 30.80 10.23 -6.62
CA ASP A 259 32.10 9.68 -6.22
C ASP A 259 33.23 10.68 -6.49
N GLU A 260 33.20 11.39 -7.61
CA GLU A 260 34.16 12.43 -7.97
C GLU A 260 34.02 13.67 -7.07
N ALA A 261 32.80 14.09 -6.76
CA ALA A 261 32.54 15.17 -5.79
C ALA A 261 32.99 14.77 -4.38
N ALA A 262 32.71 13.54 -3.94
CA ALA A 262 33.14 12.99 -2.67
C ALA A 262 34.68 12.95 -2.57
N THR A 263 35.34 12.50 -3.64
CA THR A 263 36.81 12.46 -3.75
C THR A 263 37.39 13.88 -3.69
N THR A 264 36.79 14.83 -4.40
CA THR A 264 37.21 16.24 -4.40
C THR A 264 37.03 16.87 -3.02
N LEU A 265 35.91 16.60 -2.33
CA LEU A 265 35.66 17.07 -0.97
C LEU A 265 36.63 16.45 0.05
N GLN A 266 36.98 15.18 -0.10
CA GLN A 266 38.01 14.51 0.72
C GLN A 266 39.41 15.12 0.53
N LEU A 267 39.72 15.64 -0.66
CA LEU A 267 40.99 16.32 -0.95
C LEU A 267 41.01 17.78 -0.46
N ALA A 268 39.84 18.44 -0.41
CA ALA A 268 39.72 19.86 -0.07
C ALA A 268 39.54 20.14 1.44
N LEU A 269 39.08 19.16 2.23
CA LEU A 269 38.74 19.34 3.65
C LEU A 269 39.50 18.35 4.57
N PRO A 270 39.82 18.72 5.82
CA PRO A 270 40.36 17.81 6.83
C PRO A 270 39.47 16.57 7.01
N LYS A 271 40.08 15.37 7.08
CA LYS A 271 39.41 14.05 7.12
C LYS A 271 38.30 13.96 8.19
N ASP A 272 38.50 14.62 9.31
CA ASP A 272 37.61 14.68 10.47
C ASP A 272 36.32 15.48 10.19
N ILE A 273 36.38 16.51 9.35
CA ILE A 273 35.20 17.30 8.95
C ILE A 273 34.36 16.54 7.92
N VAL A 274 35.01 15.82 7.00
CA VAL A 274 34.36 15.07 5.91
C VAL A 274 33.62 13.83 6.43
N MET A 275 34.27 13.04 7.31
CA MET A 275 33.67 11.86 7.94
C MET A 275 32.41 12.20 8.76
N LYS A 276 32.37 13.37 9.40
CA LYS A 276 31.33 13.71 10.36
C LYS A 276 30.11 14.41 9.73
N ASN A 277 30.30 15.12 8.62
CA ASN A 277 29.27 15.99 8.05
C ASN A 277 28.94 15.73 6.59
N VAL A 278 29.74 14.95 5.85
CA VAL A 278 29.62 14.83 4.39
C VAL A 278 29.42 13.38 3.95
N LEU A 279 30.20 12.42 4.49
CA LEU A 279 30.07 10.99 4.15
C LEU A 279 28.67 10.40 4.43
N PRO A 280 28.02 10.67 5.59
CA PRO A 280 26.69 10.12 5.89
C PRO A 280 25.60 10.54 4.89
N PHE A 281 25.79 11.64 4.18
CA PHE A 281 24.86 12.13 3.15
C PHE A 281 25.14 11.52 1.76
N LEU A 282 26.32 10.95 1.55
CA LEU A 282 26.71 10.26 0.32
C LEU A 282 26.49 8.73 0.40
N GLU A 283 26.46 8.18 1.60
CA GLU A 283 26.29 6.73 1.88
C GLU A 283 24.82 6.30 2.08
N LEU A 284 23.85 7.22 2.03
CA LEU A 284 22.42 6.88 1.91
C LEU A 284 22.15 6.37 0.48
N GLN A 285 22.53 5.12 0.22
CA GLN A 285 22.35 4.38 -1.04
C GLN A 285 21.12 3.47 -1.05
#